data_AF-A0A8E2JLR6-F1
#
_entry.id   AF-A0A8E2JLR6-F1
#
_cell.length_a   1.000
_cell.length_b   1.000
_cell.length_c   1.000
_cell.angle_alpha   90.00
_cell.angle_beta   90.00
_cell.angle_gamma   90.00
#
_symmetry.space_group_name_H-M   'P 1'
#
loop_
_entity.id
_entity.type
_entity.pdbx_description
1 polymer ?
#
loop_
_entity_poly.entity_id
_entity_poly.type
_entity_poly.pdbx_seq_one_letter_code
_entity_poly.pdbx_strand_id
1 'polypeptide(L)'
;MVTPSQEELERRRIVGINAETVTHVTSTDFPGHWPGEDHSWNLEHFKKNFKVQFHTNAQHDASFSLIGLDASVANAFRRILIAEVPTLAIEDVFIYNNTSIIQDEVLSHRLGLVPLKGNREGLNWMKWYKKPTDDDPRSSTPSDYNTIVLMLNINCTWKEKGLEKAIAGETDPSKLYNNHN
;
A
#
# COMPACT_ATOMS: atom_id res chain seq x y z
N MET A 1 2.69 -22.12 -45.52
CA MET A 1 2.77 -21.21 -44.36
C MET A 1 3.81 -21.80 -43.42
N VAL A 2 4.80 -21.03 -42.99
CA VAL A 2 5.83 -21.53 -42.08
C VAL A 2 5.20 -21.57 -40.69
N THR A 3 4.79 -22.75 -40.24
CA THR A 3 4.38 -22.95 -38.84
C THR A 3 5.63 -22.88 -37.98
N PRO A 4 5.67 -22.02 -36.94
CA PRO A 4 6.81 -21.94 -36.04
C PRO A 4 6.98 -23.29 -35.33
N SER A 5 8.24 -23.64 -35.04
CA SER A 5 8.53 -24.79 -34.18
C SER A 5 8.10 -24.50 -32.73
N GLN A 6 7.82 -25.54 -31.94
CA GLN A 6 7.44 -25.37 -30.54
C GLN A 6 8.56 -24.72 -29.71
N GLU A 7 9.82 -25.06 -30.01
CA GLU A 7 11.00 -24.46 -29.38
C GLU A 7 11.09 -22.95 -29.64
N GLU A 8 10.72 -22.51 -30.83
CA GLU A 8 10.71 -21.09 -31.19
C GLU A 8 9.63 -20.32 -30.41
N LEU A 9 8.44 -20.91 -30.26
CA LEU A 9 7.36 -20.31 -29.46
C LEU A 9 7.72 -20.20 -27.98
N GLU A 10 8.40 -21.20 -27.41
CA GLU A 10 8.88 -21.15 -26.04
C GLU A 10 9.97 -20.09 -25.86
N ARG A 11 10.92 -20.00 -26.81
CA ARG A 11 11.96 -18.97 -26.80
C ARG A 11 11.38 -17.55 -26.82
N ARG A 12 10.31 -17.31 -27.58
CA ARG A 12 9.62 -16.00 -27.64
C ARG A 12 9.00 -15.58 -26.29
N ARG A 13 8.65 -16.54 -25.43
CA ARG A 13 8.03 -16.29 -24.12
C ARG A 13 9.04 -16.11 -22.99
N ILE A 14 10.33 -16.32 -23.26
CA ILE A 14 11.39 -16.25 -22.26
C ILE A 14 12.20 -14.99 -22.49
N VAL A 15 12.26 -14.13 -21.47
CA VAL A 15 13.18 -12.99 -21.47
C VAL A 15 14.61 -13.53 -21.37
N GLY A 16 15.44 -13.18 -22.35
CA GLY A 16 16.83 -13.65 -22.41
C GLY A 16 17.71 -12.80 -21.50
N ILE A 17 18.42 -13.44 -20.58
CA ILE A 17 19.36 -12.76 -19.68
C ILE A 17 20.78 -13.19 -20.08
N ASN A 18 21.55 -12.28 -20.66
CA ASN A 18 22.96 -12.50 -21.00
C ASN A 18 23.86 -11.79 -19.98
N ALA A 19 25.17 -12.02 -20.06
CA ALA A 19 26.15 -11.40 -19.15
C ALA A 19 26.07 -9.86 -19.15
N GLU A 20 25.87 -9.25 -20.32
CA GLU A 20 25.91 -7.79 -20.49
C GLU A 20 24.56 -7.17 -20.89
N THR A 21 23.61 -7.97 -21.38
CA THR A 21 22.35 -7.44 -21.96
C THR A 21 21.15 -8.34 -21.70
N VAL A 22 19.97 -7.72 -21.64
CA VAL A 22 18.68 -8.42 -21.61
C VAL A 22 18.04 -8.35 -22.99
N THR A 23 17.59 -9.48 -23.52
CA THR A 23 16.93 -9.61 -24.82
C THR A 23 15.50 -10.11 -24.67
N HIS A 24 14.66 -9.94 -25.71
CA HIS A 24 13.25 -10.34 -25.71
C HIS A 24 12.42 -9.68 -24.60
N VAL A 25 12.60 -8.36 -24.41
CA VAL A 25 11.95 -7.60 -23.32
C VAL A 25 10.54 -7.10 -23.66
N THR A 26 10.24 -6.95 -24.95
CA THR A 26 8.96 -6.42 -25.43
C THR A 26 8.01 -7.55 -25.79
N SER A 27 6.72 -7.40 -25.46
CA SER A 27 5.67 -8.31 -25.93
C SER A 27 5.53 -8.22 -27.46
N THR A 28 5.66 -9.35 -28.14
CA THR A 28 5.53 -9.47 -29.61
C THR A 28 4.21 -10.11 -30.05
N ASP A 29 3.35 -10.44 -29.09
CA ASP A 29 2.13 -11.23 -29.30
C ASP A 29 0.96 -10.33 -29.75
N PHE A 30 1.15 -9.60 -30.85
CA PHE A 30 0.14 -8.74 -31.44
C PHE A 30 -0.04 -9.01 -32.94
N PRO A 31 -1.22 -8.70 -33.50
CA PRO A 31 -1.54 -9.01 -34.90
C PRO A 31 -0.53 -8.42 -35.88
N GLY A 32 -0.08 -9.23 -36.83
CA GLY A 32 0.82 -8.78 -37.90
C GLY A 32 2.31 -8.73 -37.55
N HIS A 33 2.71 -9.10 -36.32
CA HIS A 33 4.13 -9.19 -35.97
C HIS A 33 4.82 -10.42 -36.59
N TRP A 34 4.16 -11.58 -36.52
CA TRP A 34 4.68 -12.86 -37.03
C TRP A 34 3.95 -13.28 -38.32
N PRO A 35 4.67 -13.66 -39.38
CA PRO A 35 4.06 -14.04 -40.65
C PRO A 35 3.38 -15.41 -40.55
N GLY A 36 2.08 -15.47 -40.87
CA GLY A 36 1.30 -16.72 -40.86
C GLY A 36 0.74 -17.11 -39.49
N GLU A 37 0.86 -16.23 -38.49
CA GLU A 37 0.23 -16.38 -37.17
C GLU A 37 -0.86 -15.33 -36.98
N ASP A 38 -1.92 -15.70 -36.25
CA ASP A 38 -2.97 -14.77 -35.84
C ASP A 38 -2.94 -14.57 -34.32
N HIS A 39 -2.54 -13.38 -33.90
CA HIS A 39 -2.54 -12.94 -32.50
C HIS A 39 -3.67 -11.93 -32.23
N SER A 40 -4.74 -11.96 -33.03
CA SER A 40 -5.92 -11.14 -32.79
C SER A 40 -6.54 -11.48 -31.43
N TRP A 41 -7.07 -10.45 -30.77
CA TRP A 41 -7.68 -10.61 -29.46
C TRP A 41 -8.82 -11.61 -29.50
N ASN A 42 -8.75 -12.62 -28.64
CA ASN A 42 -9.77 -13.65 -28.50
C ASN A 42 -10.00 -13.96 -27.03
N LEU A 43 -11.23 -13.70 -26.56
CA LEU A 43 -11.62 -13.86 -25.17
C LEU A 43 -11.56 -15.33 -24.70
N GLU A 44 -12.00 -16.27 -25.54
CA GLU A 44 -12.00 -17.69 -25.20
C GLU A 44 -10.57 -18.24 -25.09
N HIS A 45 -9.68 -17.78 -25.97
CA HIS A 45 -8.26 -18.09 -25.89
C HIS A 45 -7.64 -17.56 -24.58
N PHE A 46 -7.92 -16.29 -24.25
CA PHE A 46 -7.46 -15.68 -23.00
C PHE A 46 -7.99 -16.45 -21.78
N LYS A 47 -9.29 -16.75 -21.73
CA LYS A 47 -9.92 -17.46 -20.62
C LYS A 47 -9.37 -18.87 -20.41
N LYS A 48 -9.00 -19.57 -21.48
CA LYS A 48 -8.39 -20.91 -21.42
C LYS A 48 -6.97 -20.88 -20.85
N ASN A 49 -6.21 -19.83 -21.12
CA ASN A 49 -4.80 -19.73 -20.78
C ASN A 49 -4.55 -19.01 -19.45
N PHE A 50 -5.40 -18.05 -19.08
CA PHE A 50 -5.26 -17.28 -17.85
C PHE A 50 -5.47 -18.18 -16.62
N LYS A 51 -4.47 -18.20 -15.73
CA LYS A 51 -4.49 -18.99 -14.49
C LYS A 51 -3.90 -18.19 -13.35
N VAL A 52 -4.50 -18.33 -12.17
CA VAL A 52 -3.99 -17.77 -10.92
C VAL A 52 -3.64 -18.90 -9.98
N GLN A 53 -2.42 -18.90 -9.44
CA GLN A 53 -1.94 -19.91 -8.50
C GLN A 53 -1.50 -19.23 -7.21
N PHE A 54 -2.17 -19.54 -6.11
CA PHE A 54 -1.80 -19.01 -4.79
C PHE A 54 -0.72 -19.90 -4.14
N HIS A 55 0.33 -19.26 -3.63
CA HIS A 55 1.41 -19.92 -2.88
C HIS A 55 1.24 -19.71 -1.38
N THR A 56 0.86 -18.50 -0.97
CA THR A 56 0.65 -18.13 0.43
C THR A 56 -0.48 -17.12 0.52
N ASN A 57 -1.35 -17.27 1.51
CA ASN A 57 -2.43 -16.34 1.79
C ASN A 57 -2.56 -16.18 3.31
N ALA A 58 -1.80 -15.23 3.85
CA ALA A 58 -1.80 -14.87 5.26
C ALA A 58 -2.52 -13.53 5.48
N GLN A 59 -2.72 -13.15 6.74
CA GLN A 59 -3.50 -11.97 7.10
C GLN A 59 -2.92 -10.64 6.56
N HIS A 60 -1.59 -10.53 6.48
CA HIS A 60 -0.89 -9.29 6.08
C HIS A 60 -0.02 -9.48 4.83
N ASP A 61 0.03 -10.69 4.28
CA ASP A 61 0.88 -11.02 3.15
C ASP A 61 0.22 -12.11 2.30
N ALA A 62 0.24 -11.92 0.98
CA ALA A 62 -0.30 -12.86 0.02
C ALA A 62 0.63 -12.94 -1.19
N SER A 63 0.98 -14.17 -1.56
CA SER A 63 1.85 -14.48 -2.69
C SER A 63 1.13 -15.40 -3.67
N PHE A 64 1.06 -14.98 -4.93
CA PHE A 64 0.40 -15.70 -6.00
C PHE A 64 1.06 -15.42 -7.36
N SER A 65 0.91 -16.35 -8.30
CA SER A 65 1.37 -16.21 -9.68
C SER A 65 0.19 -15.97 -10.62
N LEU A 66 0.33 -14.95 -11.47
CA LEU A 66 -0.57 -14.68 -12.59
C LEU A 66 0.08 -15.23 -13.87
N ILE A 67 -0.56 -16.21 -14.51
CA ILE A 67 -0.04 -16.90 -15.70
C ILE A 67 -0.96 -16.59 -16.88
N GLY A 68 -0.37 -16.28 -18.04
CA GLY A 68 -1.12 -15.99 -19.27
C GLY A 68 -1.65 -14.55 -19.34
N LEU A 69 -0.99 -13.61 -18.68
CA LEU A 69 -1.33 -12.19 -18.68
C LEU A 69 -0.15 -11.37 -19.23
N ASP A 70 -0.44 -10.29 -19.96
CA ASP A 70 0.58 -9.35 -20.41
C ASP A 70 1.09 -8.46 -19.26
N ALA A 71 2.35 -8.02 -19.38
CA ALA A 71 3.01 -7.18 -18.38
C ALA A 71 2.29 -5.84 -18.15
N SER A 72 1.62 -5.29 -19.17
CA SER A 72 0.87 -4.04 -19.05
C SER A 72 -0.27 -4.13 -18.03
N VAL A 73 -1.04 -5.23 -18.06
CA VAL A 73 -2.17 -5.45 -17.14
C VAL A 73 -1.68 -5.78 -15.74
N ALA A 74 -0.64 -6.61 -15.61
CA ALA A 74 -0.02 -6.90 -14.32
C ALA A 74 0.52 -5.63 -13.64
N ASN A 75 1.20 -4.76 -14.40
CA ASN A 75 1.68 -3.49 -13.89
C ASN A 75 0.53 -2.51 -13.57
N ALA A 76 -0.59 -2.57 -14.31
CA ALA A 76 -1.79 -1.80 -13.96
C ALA A 76 -2.32 -2.21 -12.58
N PHE A 77 -2.47 -3.52 -12.29
CA PHE A 77 -2.86 -3.97 -10.95
C PHE A 77 -1.88 -3.49 -9.88
N ARG A 78 -0.57 -3.59 -10.12
CA ARG A 78 0.45 -3.08 -9.20
C ARG A 78 0.26 -1.58 -8.89
N ARG A 79 -0.01 -0.76 -9.92
CA ARG A 79 -0.23 0.68 -9.75
C ARG A 79 -1.52 0.97 -8.97
N ILE A 80 -2.62 0.30 -9.32
CA ILE A 80 -3.92 0.44 -8.64
C ILE A 80 -3.79 0.08 -7.17
N LEU A 81 -3.16 -1.05 -6.85
CA LEU A 81 -2.97 -1.51 -5.47
C LEU A 81 -2.15 -0.52 -4.60
N ILE A 82 -1.23 0.22 -5.21
CA ILE A 82 -0.38 1.18 -4.49
C ILE A 82 -1.07 2.54 -4.34
N ALA A 83 -1.78 3.00 -5.37
CA ALA A 83 -2.18 4.41 -5.48
C ALA A 83 -3.69 4.66 -5.48
N GLU A 84 -4.51 3.67 -5.83
CA GLU A 84 -5.94 3.88 -6.05
C GLU A 84 -6.83 3.14 -5.04
N VAL A 85 -6.27 2.21 -4.26
CA VAL A 85 -7.01 1.58 -3.16
C VAL A 85 -7.14 2.57 -2.01
N PRO A 86 -8.36 3.01 -1.66
CA PRO A 86 -8.56 4.01 -0.63
C PRO A 86 -8.30 3.44 0.76
N THR A 87 -7.60 4.21 1.60
CA THR A 87 -7.28 3.86 2.98
C THR A 87 -7.63 5.01 3.92
N LEU A 88 -7.97 4.69 5.16
CA LEU A 88 -8.18 5.67 6.22
C LEU A 88 -6.84 6.02 6.88
N ALA A 89 -6.51 7.31 6.94
CA ALA A 89 -5.32 7.85 7.60
C ALA A 89 -5.68 9.11 8.38
N ILE A 90 -4.79 9.52 9.29
CA ILE A 90 -4.92 10.77 10.05
C ILE A 90 -4.41 11.92 9.17
N GLU A 91 -5.26 12.92 8.91
CA GLU A 91 -4.93 14.07 8.05
C GLU A 91 -4.78 15.35 8.87
N ASP A 92 -5.81 15.75 9.62
CA ASP A 92 -5.77 16.94 10.47
C ASP A 92 -5.50 16.54 11.94
N VAL A 93 -4.53 17.21 12.58
CA VAL A 93 -4.17 16.99 13.99
C VAL A 93 -4.34 18.30 14.75
N PHE A 94 -5.20 18.28 15.77
CA PHE A 94 -5.43 19.43 16.65
C PHE A 94 -4.63 19.26 17.94
N ILE A 95 -3.61 20.11 18.13
CA ILE A 95 -2.74 20.09 19.30
C ILE A 95 -3.19 21.15 20.30
N TYR A 96 -3.59 20.71 21.49
CA TYR A 96 -3.97 21.63 22.58
C TYR A 96 -2.77 22.05 23.43
N ASN A 97 -1.91 21.09 23.80
CA ASN A 97 -0.72 21.35 24.59
C ASN A 97 0.33 20.25 24.36
N ASN A 98 1.38 20.56 23.62
CA ASN A 98 2.54 19.71 23.47
C ASN A 98 3.72 20.31 24.24
N THR A 99 4.14 19.65 25.31
CA THR A 99 5.34 19.99 26.10
C THR A 99 6.47 18.99 25.92
N SER A 100 6.31 18.06 24.96
CA SER A 100 7.36 17.10 24.63
C SER A 100 8.50 17.77 23.87
N ILE A 101 9.58 17.02 23.68
CA ILE A 101 10.75 17.47 22.91
C ILE A 101 10.46 17.45 21.39
N ILE A 102 9.49 16.64 20.95
CA ILE A 102 9.15 16.48 19.54
C ILE A 102 8.32 17.68 19.09
N GLN A 103 8.73 18.32 18.00
CA GLN A 103 8.00 19.42 17.40
C GLN A 103 6.63 18.97 16.86
N ASP A 104 5.66 19.88 16.89
CA ASP A 104 4.27 19.64 16.51
C ASP A 104 4.13 19.10 15.08
N GLU A 105 4.91 19.64 14.14
CA GLU A 105 4.88 19.23 12.73
C GLU A 105 5.40 17.80 12.57
N VAL A 106 6.48 17.47 13.29
CA VAL A 106 7.09 16.13 13.25
C VAL A 106 6.18 15.11 13.90
N LEU A 107 5.57 15.44 15.04
CA LEU A 107 4.61 14.57 15.72
C LEU A 107 3.40 14.29 14.82
N SER A 108 2.81 15.34 14.23
CA SER A 108 1.65 15.22 13.35
C SER A 108 1.95 14.39 12.11
N HIS A 109 3.11 14.60 11.48
CA HIS A 109 3.55 13.79 10.33
C HIS A 109 3.70 12.31 10.69
N ARG A 110 4.25 12.00 11.87
CA ARG A 110 4.38 10.61 12.34
C ARG A 110 3.01 9.98 12.59
N LEU A 111 2.07 10.71 13.18
CA LEU A 111 0.70 10.23 13.39
C LEU A 111 -0.01 9.91 12.07
N GLY A 112 0.18 10.74 11.04
CA GLY A 112 -0.38 10.50 9.69
C GLY A 112 0.09 9.20 9.03
N LEU A 113 1.27 8.71 9.39
CA LEU A 113 1.84 7.46 8.85
C LEU A 113 1.44 6.20 9.64
N VAL A 114 0.69 6.33 10.73
CA VAL A 114 0.22 5.17 11.50
C VAL A 114 -0.95 4.51 10.76
N PRO A 115 -0.84 3.24 10.34
CA PRO A 115 -1.93 2.55 9.65
C PRO A 115 -3.08 2.27 10.63
N LEU A 116 -4.28 2.72 10.29
CA LEU A 116 -5.49 2.47 11.07
C LEU A 116 -6.20 1.21 10.57
N LYS A 117 -6.54 0.31 11.51
CA LYS A 117 -7.30 -0.90 11.19
C LYS A 117 -8.79 -0.58 11.07
N GLY A 118 -9.27 -0.40 9.84
CA GLY A 118 -10.70 -0.23 9.53
C GLY A 118 -11.39 -1.54 9.14
N ASN A 119 -12.68 -1.66 9.43
CA ASN A 119 -13.53 -2.70 8.83
C ASN A 119 -13.90 -2.30 7.39
N ARG A 120 -13.90 -3.26 6.46
CA ARG A 120 -14.28 -3.05 5.04
C ARG A 120 -15.65 -2.41 4.89
N GLU A 121 -16.63 -2.86 5.66
CA GLU A 121 -18.00 -2.33 5.60
C GLU A 121 -18.07 -0.88 6.07
N GLY A 122 -17.29 -0.53 7.10
CA GLY A 122 -17.19 0.84 7.58
C GLY A 122 -16.54 1.77 6.55
N LEU A 123 -15.45 1.31 5.91
CA LEU A 123 -14.79 2.06 4.83
C LEU A 123 -15.73 2.31 3.64
N ASN A 124 -16.51 1.30 3.24
CA ASN A 124 -17.45 1.44 2.13
C ASN A 124 -18.68 2.31 2.47
N TRP A 125 -19.03 2.40 3.75
CA TRP A 125 -20.15 3.24 4.20
C TRP A 125 -19.77 4.72 4.30
N MET A 126 -18.49 5.01 4.54
CA MET A 126 -18.01 6.39 4.61
C MET A 126 -18.12 7.11 3.26
N LYS A 127 -18.44 8.40 3.33
CA LYS A 127 -18.42 9.31 2.20
C LYS A 127 -17.10 10.06 2.18
N TRP A 128 -16.66 10.40 0.97
CA TRP A 128 -15.51 11.25 0.75
C TRP A 128 -15.67 12.59 1.47
N TYR A 129 -14.71 12.91 2.34
CA TYR A 129 -14.56 14.24 2.90
C TYR A 129 -13.86 15.12 1.87
N LYS A 130 -14.49 16.24 1.49
CA LYS A 130 -13.86 17.28 0.70
C LYS A 130 -13.51 18.43 1.65
N LYS A 131 -12.24 18.80 1.73
CA LYS A 131 -11.80 19.95 2.53
C LYS A 131 -12.33 21.25 1.91
N PRO A 132 -12.95 22.16 2.69
CA PRO A 132 -13.36 23.46 2.18
C PRO A 132 -12.18 24.27 1.68
N THR A 133 -12.35 24.86 0.51
CA THR A 133 -11.40 25.80 -0.12
C THR A 133 -12.08 27.15 -0.29
N ASP A 134 -11.29 28.22 -0.44
CA ASP A 134 -11.83 29.59 -0.62
C ASP A 134 -12.80 29.68 -1.80
N ASP A 135 -12.57 28.90 -2.86
CA ASP A 135 -13.42 28.82 -4.05
C ASP A 135 -14.70 27.97 -3.87
N ASP A 136 -14.74 27.09 -2.87
CA ASP A 136 -15.88 26.22 -2.59
C ASP A 136 -16.15 26.10 -1.08
N PRO A 137 -16.72 27.17 -0.47
CA PRO A 137 -17.04 27.19 0.95
C PRO A 137 -18.18 26.25 1.35
N ARG A 138 -18.87 25.61 0.38
CA ARG A 138 -19.95 24.63 0.63
C ARG A 138 -19.44 23.19 0.69
N SER A 139 -18.14 23.02 0.92
CA SER A 139 -17.55 21.69 1.06
C SER A 139 -18.09 20.92 2.26
N SER A 140 -17.78 19.62 2.30
CA SER A 140 -18.28 18.69 3.31
C SER A 140 -17.94 19.16 4.73
N THR A 141 -18.96 19.23 5.61
CA THR A 141 -18.72 19.41 7.05
C THR A 141 -18.31 18.08 7.67
N PRO A 142 -17.37 18.06 8.64
CA PRO A 142 -17.07 16.85 9.39
C PRO A 142 -18.34 16.29 10.05
N SER A 143 -18.56 15.00 9.90
CA SER A 143 -19.76 14.27 10.34
C SER A 143 -19.45 12.79 10.54
N ASP A 144 -20.35 12.06 11.20
CA ASP A 144 -20.17 10.65 11.57
C ASP A 144 -19.93 9.71 10.37
N TYR A 145 -20.35 10.12 9.17
CA TYR A 145 -20.25 9.32 7.95
C TYR A 145 -19.08 9.72 7.05
N ASN A 146 -18.24 10.69 7.44
CA ASN A 146 -17.09 11.10 6.62
C ASN A 146 -15.78 11.34 7.40
N THR A 147 -15.83 11.39 8.73
CA THR A 147 -14.67 11.69 9.57
C THR A 147 -14.65 10.80 10.80
N ILE A 148 -13.45 10.43 11.25
CA ILE A 148 -13.22 9.73 12.51
C ILE A 148 -12.34 10.60 13.39
N VAL A 149 -12.75 10.79 14.64
CA VAL A 149 -12.00 11.60 15.62
C VAL A 149 -11.31 10.68 16.62
N LEU A 150 -10.01 10.85 16.76
CA LEU A 150 -9.17 10.13 17.72
C LEU A 150 -8.62 11.12 18.75
N MET A 151 -8.43 10.67 19.99
CA MET A 151 -7.91 11.50 21.08
C MET A 151 -6.65 10.84 21.67
N LEU A 152 -5.55 11.61 21.73
CA LEU A 152 -4.32 11.23 22.40
C LEU A 152 -4.08 12.18 23.57
N ASN A 153 -4.10 11.65 24.79
CA ASN A 153 -3.83 12.41 26.01
C ASN A 153 -2.95 11.57 26.94
N ILE A 154 -1.67 11.92 27.02
CA ILE A 154 -0.66 11.20 27.80
C ILE A 154 0.12 12.20 28.65
N ASN A 155 0.33 11.83 29.92
CA ASN A 155 1.16 12.56 30.86
C ASN A 155 2.26 11.62 31.41
N CYS A 156 3.52 12.06 31.34
CA CYS A 156 4.66 11.33 31.87
C CYS A 156 4.86 11.69 33.34
N THR A 157 4.91 10.69 34.22
CA THR A 157 5.04 10.90 35.67
C THR A 157 6.13 10.01 36.25
N TRP A 158 6.68 10.40 37.40
CA TRP A 158 7.59 9.54 38.15
C TRP A 158 6.85 8.30 38.67
N LYS A 159 7.52 7.15 38.61
CA LYS A 159 7.08 5.93 39.29
C LYS A 159 7.25 6.07 40.80
N GLU A 160 6.61 5.18 41.55
CA GLU A 160 6.78 5.12 43.00
C GLU A 160 8.26 4.92 43.36
N LYS A 161 8.79 5.84 44.19
CA LYS A 161 10.22 5.95 44.52
C LYS A 161 11.14 6.07 43.31
N GLY A 162 10.61 6.50 42.15
CA GLY A 162 11.39 6.69 40.92
C GLY A 162 12.49 7.73 41.12
N LEU A 163 12.18 8.84 41.79
CA LEU A 163 13.16 9.87 42.10
C LEU A 163 14.26 9.37 43.04
N GLU A 164 13.90 8.61 44.09
CA GLU A 164 14.86 7.99 45.01
C GLU A 164 15.78 6.99 44.30
N LYS A 165 15.22 6.19 43.38
CA LYS A 165 15.98 5.24 42.56
C LYS A 165 16.94 5.94 41.60
N ALA A 166 16.52 7.05 40.99
CA ALA A 166 17.39 7.86 40.14
C ALA A 166 18.57 8.43 40.95
N ILE A 167 18.31 8.92 42.16
CA ILE A 167 19.37 9.40 43.09
C ILE A 167 20.30 8.26 43.50
N ALA A 168 19.76 7.05 43.70
CA ALA A 168 20.54 5.85 43.99
C ALA A 168 21.35 5.32 42.78
N GLY A 169 21.26 5.98 41.62
CA GLY A 169 22.04 5.67 40.42
C GLY A 169 21.36 4.74 39.41
N GLU A 170 20.06 4.45 39.55
CA GLU A 170 19.31 3.72 38.53
C GLU A 170 19.13 4.59 37.29
N THR A 171 19.49 4.06 36.11
CA THR A 171 19.45 4.79 34.83
C THR A 171 18.34 4.32 33.89
N ASP A 172 17.67 3.20 34.18
CA ASP A 172 16.63 2.63 33.32
C ASP A 172 15.32 3.46 33.37
N PRO A 173 14.93 4.16 32.28
CA PRO A 173 13.72 4.97 32.25
C PRO A 173 12.44 4.16 32.55
N SER A 174 12.43 2.87 32.21
CA SER A 174 11.28 1.99 32.46
C SER A 174 11.04 1.74 33.94
N LYS A 175 12.05 1.86 34.79
CA LYS A 175 11.90 1.76 36.25
C LYS A 175 11.61 3.10 36.92
N LEU A 176 12.00 4.20 36.28
CA LEU A 176 11.92 5.55 36.82
C LEU A 176 10.60 6.26 36.50
N TYR A 177 10.06 6.05 35.29
CA TYR A 177 8.94 6.82 34.75
C TYR A 177 7.78 5.94 34.29
N ASN A 178 6.57 6.49 34.38
CA ASN A 178 5.35 6.00 33.74
C ASN A 178 5.13 6.75 32.43
N ASN A 179 4.68 6.04 31.38
CA ASN A 179 4.31 6.63 30.09
C ASN A 179 5.41 7.48 29.44
N HIS A 180 6.67 7.03 29.54
CA HIS A 180 7.81 7.71 28.95
C HIS A 180 8.03 7.38 27.47
N ASN A 181 7.39 6.30 26.98
CA ASN A 181 7.42 5.81 25.60
C ASN A 181 6.02 5.80 25.00
#